data_AF-A0A2S7SU13-F1
#
_entry.id   AF-A0A2S7SU13-F1
#
_cell.length_a   1.000
_cell.length_b   1.000
_cell.length_c   1.000
_cell.angle_alpha   90.00
_cell.angle_beta   90.00
_cell.angle_gamma   90.00
#
_symmetry.space_group_name_H-M   'P 1'
#
loop_
_entity.id
_entity.type
_entity.pdbx_description
1 polymer ?
#
loop_
_entity_poly.entity_id
_entity_poly.type
_entity_poly.pdbx_seq_one_letter_code
_entity_poly.pdbx_strand_id
1 'polypeptide(L)'
;MYTITDEQIDFILADIKKNGIDTEDLQLNLLDHICCILEHEVSSDGDFDASYKRVVRQFYKRELSEIEEETKQLLQFKNYYAMKRLMLISGAISAAAFIGGSILKIMAWPGASALLFLGVVILSFLFLPLLVLLKTREADTRRNKLVLILGAVVGILYSMSTLFAMMHWPGATSLWLTTVIMSIGVLVPTYFFTGIRQPETKVNTIVTTILLVSATGLLFTMLRIRQPLPLQTYNYIKNEQLLKKMQRNLNNVGDTNNKLVADINTACDSLKGIILNRDIARTTIPDDAEQKEIIIAERNVFMPETSEAFALLEKLRVAVSAYNAAQTTNDNKISTAHTVLEIAPDKLNTCTNFFVLNSLTQMQLSLVSNAQHPVLTMK
;
A
#
# COMPACT_ATOMS: atom_id res chain seq x y z
N MET A 1 -19.07 -36.27 -61.90
CA MET A 1 -18.17 -35.41 -61.12
C MET A 1 -18.02 -34.16 -61.95
N TYR A 2 -18.48 -33.03 -61.42
CA TYR A 2 -18.34 -31.76 -62.10
C TYR A 2 -16.86 -31.39 -62.12
N THR A 3 -16.36 -30.86 -63.24
CA THR A 3 -14.96 -30.43 -63.35
C THR A 3 -14.98 -28.92 -63.39
N ILE A 4 -14.30 -28.30 -62.42
CA ILE A 4 -14.24 -26.85 -62.30
C ILE A 4 -13.32 -26.32 -63.41
N THR A 5 -13.75 -25.26 -64.10
CA THR A 5 -12.95 -24.66 -65.17
C THR A 5 -11.89 -23.72 -64.61
N ASP A 6 -10.81 -23.49 -65.37
CA ASP A 6 -9.75 -22.54 -64.97
C ASP A 6 -10.31 -21.13 -64.68
N GLU A 7 -11.30 -20.68 -65.46
CA GLU A 7 -11.99 -19.40 -65.22
C GLU A 7 -12.73 -19.37 -63.86
N GLN A 8 -13.28 -20.49 -63.41
CA GLN A 8 -13.94 -20.61 -62.11
C GLN A 8 -12.94 -20.66 -60.96
N ILE A 9 -11.79 -21.30 -61.16
CA ILE A 9 -10.69 -21.32 -60.19
C ILE A 9 -10.17 -19.89 -59.97
N ASP A 10 -9.94 -19.16 -61.05
CA ASP A 10 -9.50 -17.76 -61.00
C ASP A 10 -10.54 -16.87 -60.30
N PHE A 11 -11.83 -17.10 -60.55
CA PHE A 11 -12.91 -16.40 -59.86
C PHE A 11 -12.89 -16.65 -58.34
N ILE A 12 -12.76 -17.91 -57.90
CA ILE A 12 -12.73 -18.28 -56.48
C ILE A 12 -11.51 -17.65 -55.80
N LEU A 13 -10.33 -17.76 -56.40
CA LEU A 13 -9.09 -17.18 -55.86
C LEU A 13 -9.19 -15.66 -55.74
N ALA A 14 -9.72 -14.98 -56.76
CA ALA A 14 -9.93 -13.54 -56.74
C ALA A 14 -10.91 -13.11 -55.65
N ASP A 15 -11.99 -13.87 -55.44
CA ASP A 15 -12.98 -13.59 -54.40
C ASP A 15 -12.42 -13.84 -52.99
N ILE A 16 -11.68 -14.93 -52.77
CA ILE A 16 -10.98 -15.22 -51.50
C ILE A 16 -10.05 -14.07 -51.12
N LYS A 17 -9.26 -13.59 -52.08
CA LYS A 17 -8.32 -12.47 -51.88
C LYS A 17 -9.05 -11.16 -51.62
N LYS A 18 -10.13 -10.89 -52.36
CA LYS A 18 -10.95 -9.70 -52.18
C LYS A 18 -11.63 -9.66 -50.81
N ASN A 19 -11.97 -10.82 -50.26
CA ASN A 19 -12.63 -10.96 -48.96
C ASN A 19 -11.65 -11.02 -47.77
N GLY A 20 -10.37 -10.67 -47.97
CA GLY A 20 -9.44 -10.35 -46.89
C GLY A 20 -8.50 -11.49 -46.45
N ILE A 21 -8.40 -12.57 -47.21
CA ILE A 21 -7.36 -13.58 -47.02
C ILE A 21 -6.10 -13.13 -47.76
N ASP A 22 -5.06 -12.71 -47.03
CA ASP A 22 -3.80 -12.22 -47.60
C ASP A 22 -2.71 -13.31 -47.68
N THR A 23 -2.75 -14.32 -46.81
CA THR A 23 -1.70 -15.34 -46.72
C THR A 23 -1.81 -16.33 -47.88
N GLU A 24 -0.76 -16.43 -48.70
CA GLU A 24 -0.74 -17.27 -49.91
C GLU A 24 -1.03 -18.75 -49.61
N ASP A 25 -0.42 -19.32 -48.57
CA ASP A 25 -0.68 -20.70 -48.13
C ASP A 25 -2.15 -20.91 -47.73
N LEU A 26 -2.78 -19.91 -47.09
CA LEU A 26 -4.19 -20.00 -46.68
C LEU A 26 -5.13 -19.85 -47.88
N GLN A 27 -4.81 -18.97 -48.83
CA GLN A 27 -5.53 -18.82 -50.09
C GLN A 27 -5.57 -20.16 -50.84
N LEU A 28 -4.41 -20.82 -50.99
CA LEU A 28 -4.30 -22.09 -51.70
C LEU A 28 -5.04 -23.23 -50.97
N ASN A 29 -4.96 -23.29 -49.64
CA ASN A 29 -5.70 -24.28 -48.85
C ASN A 29 -7.22 -24.10 -48.94
N LEU A 30 -7.70 -22.85 -48.86
CA LEU A 30 -9.12 -22.55 -49.01
C LEU A 30 -9.61 -22.84 -50.42
N LEU A 31 -8.83 -22.46 -51.43
CA LEU A 31 -9.12 -22.75 -52.84
C LEU A 31 -9.30 -24.26 -53.06
N ASP A 32 -8.32 -25.06 -52.63
CA ASP A 32 -8.35 -26.52 -52.80
C ASP A 32 -9.58 -27.15 -52.13
N HIS A 33 -9.91 -26.70 -50.91
CA HIS A 33 -11.06 -27.24 -50.18
C HIS A 33 -12.40 -26.82 -50.81
N ILE A 34 -12.52 -25.55 -51.23
CA ILE A 34 -13.73 -25.05 -51.90
C ILE A 34 -13.93 -25.77 -53.25
N CYS A 35 -12.87 -25.94 -54.04
CA CYS A 35 -12.92 -26.67 -55.30
C CYS A 35 -13.37 -28.13 -55.08
N CYS A 36 -12.76 -28.84 -54.12
CA CYS A 36 -13.12 -30.22 -53.81
C CYS A 36 -14.60 -30.40 -53.41
N ILE A 37 -15.13 -29.47 -52.60
CA ILE A 37 -16.56 -29.51 -52.19
C ILE A 37 -17.47 -29.22 -53.40
N LEU A 38 -17.11 -28.25 -54.24
CA LEU A 38 -17.88 -27.90 -55.43
C LEU A 38 -17.92 -29.04 -56.46
N GLU A 39 -16.82 -29.75 -56.69
CA GLU A 39 -16.79 -30.92 -57.59
C GLU A 39 -17.72 -32.05 -57.13
N HIS A 40 -18.01 -32.10 -55.83
CA HIS A 40 -18.87 -33.10 -55.20
C HIS A 40 -20.35 -32.67 -55.11
N GLU A 41 -20.62 -31.41 -54.77
CA GLU A 41 -21.98 -30.89 -54.59
C GLU A 41 -22.63 -30.42 -55.90
N VAL A 42 -21.84 -30.02 -56.90
CA VAL A 42 -22.37 -29.57 -58.20
C VAL A 42 -22.70 -30.78 -59.07
N SER A 43 -23.99 -31.04 -59.29
CA SER A 43 -24.47 -31.91 -60.35
C SER A 43 -24.42 -31.17 -61.71
N SER A 44 -24.25 -31.90 -62.81
CA SER A 44 -23.96 -31.37 -64.16
C SER A 44 -24.97 -30.36 -64.76
N ASP A 45 -26.05 -30.03 -64.04
CA ASP A 45 -27.15 -29.13 -64.43
C ASP A 45 -27.38 -28.01 -63.37
N GLY A 46 -26.47 -27.87 -62.39
CA GLY A 46 -26.57 -26.94 -61.28
C GLY A 46 -25.96 -25.56 -61.59
N ASP A 47 -26.56 -24.51 -61.01
CA ASP A 47 -26.01 -23.16 -61.04
C ASP A 47 -24.76 -23.07 -60.15
N PHE A 48 -23.61 -22.77 -60.78
CA PHE A 48 -22.31 -22.63 -60.10
C PHE A 48 -22.34 -21.52 -59.05
N ASP A 49 -22.95 -20.37 -59.35
CA ASP A 49 -22.96 -19.21 -58.45
C ASP A 49 -23.77 -19.49 -57.17
N ALA A 50 -24.92 -20.17 -57.32
CA ALA A 50 -25.75 -20.58 -56.20
C ALA A 50 -25.06 -21.62 -55.30
N SER A 51 -24.31 -22.55 -55.91
CA SER A 51 -23.56 -23.58 -55.19
C SER A 51 -22.34 -22.98 -54.49
N TYR A 52 -21.58 -22.11 -55.16
CA TYR A 52 -20.44 -21.40 -54.60
C TYR A 52 -20.82 -20.59 -53.36
N LYS A 53 -21.88 -19.78 -53.43
CA LYS A 53 -22.39 -18.99 -52.29
C LYS A 53 -22.79 -19.86 -51.10
N ARG A 54 -23.22 -21.10 -51.34
CA ARG A 54 -23.57 -22.05 -50.28
C ARG A 54 -22.32 -22.64 -49.64
N VAL A 55 -21.36 -23.09 -50.45
CA VAL A 55 -20.10 -23.70 -50.00
C VAL A 55 -19.26 -22.69 -49.21
N VAL A 56 -19.05 -21.49 -49.76
CA VAL A 56 -18.23 -20.46 -49.12
C VAL A 56 -18.78 -20.02 -47.76
N ARG A 57 -20.10 -19.97 -47.58
CA ARG A 57 -20.73 -19.68 -46.27
C ARG A 57 -20.49 -20.74 -45.20
N GLN A 58 -20.02 -21.93 -45.55
CA GLN A 58 -19.68 -22.97 -44.56
C GLN A 58 -18.36 -22.68 -43.84
N PHE A 59 -17.48 -21.91 -44.47
CA PHE A 59 -16.12 -21.65 -43.97
C PHE A 59 -16.05 -20.54 -42.92
N TYR A 60 -17.06 -19.67 -42.82
CA TYR A 60 -17.06 -18.53 -41.89
C TYR A 60 -18.43 -18.30 -41.23
N LYS A 61 -18.44 -17.65 -40.07
CA LYS A 61 -19.68 -17.30 -39.35
C LYS A 61 -20.15 -15.87 -39.65
N ARG A 62 -19.21 -14.95 -39.85
CA ARG A 62 -19.51 -13.55 -40.21
C ARG A 62 -18.91 -13.17 -41.55
N GLU A 63 -17.59 -13.28 -41.70
CA GLU A 63 -16.85 -12.84 -42.89
C GLU A 63 -15.65 -13.77 -43.14
N LEU A 64 -15.22 -13.92 -44.40
CA LEU A 64 -14.12 -14.83 -44.77
C LEU A 64 -12.77 -14.40 -44.16
N SER A 65 -12.56 -13.09 -43.96
CA SER A 65 -11.39 -12.50 -43.29
C SER A 65 -11.15 -13.03 -41.87
N GLU A 66 -12.19 -13.58 -41.22
CA GLU A 66 -12.10 -14.23 -39.90
C GLU A 66 -11.07 -15.38 -39.91
N ILE A 67 -10.98 -16.14 -41.00
CA ILE A 67 -10.08 -17.31 -41.09
C ILE A 67 -8.60 -16.88 -41.13
N GLU A 68 -8.30 -15.79 -41.83
CA GLU A 68 -6.96 -15.19 -41.87
C GLU A 68 -6.59 -14.62 -40.49
N GLU A 69 -7.56 -13.98 -39.82
CA GLU A 69 -7.36 -13.43 -38.49
C GLU A 69 -7.11 -14.53 -37.45
N GLU A 70 -7.93 -15.59 -37.45
CA GLU A 70 -7.76 -16.76 -36.58
C GLU A 70 -6.42 -17.47 -36.85
N THR A 71 -6.04 -17.64 -38.12
CA THR A 71 -4.78 -18.29 -38.51
C THR A 71 -3.57 -17.47 -38.06
N LYS A 72 -3.58 -16.14 -38.28
CA LYS A 72 -2.54 -15.23 -37.77
C LYS A 72 -2.47 -15.24 -36.24
N GLN A 73 -3.61 -15.28 -35.56
CA GLN A 73 -3.67 -15.35 -34.09
C GLN A 73 -3.11 -16.68 -33.55
N LEU A 74 -3.43 -17.81 -34.18
CA LEU A 74 -2.92 -19.13 -33.83
C LEU A 74 -1.40 -19.25 -34.09
N LEU A 75 -0.93 -18.78 -35.24
CA LEU A 75 0.48 -18.79 -35.62
C LEU A 75 1.34 -17.87 -34.74
N GLN A 76 0.89 -16.65 -34.48
CA GLN A 76 1.63 -15.73 -33.61
C GLN A 76 1.60 -16.16 -32.15
N PHE A 77 0.61 -16.94 -31.73
CA PHE A 77 0.47 -17.29 -30.32
C PHE A 77 -0.32 -18.57 -30.02
N LYS A 78 0.40 -19.70 -30.00
CA LYS A 78 -0.07 -20.95 -29.39
C LYS A 78 -0.64 -20.77 -27.96
N ASN A 79 -0.17 -19.78 -27.21
CA ASN A 79 -0.59 -19.50 -25.82
C ASN A 79 -1.39 -18.19 -25.63
N TYR A 80 -1.78 -17.46 -26.68
CA TYR A 80 -2.45 -16.15 -26.50
C TYR A 80 -3.79 -16.27 -25.84
N TYR A 81 -4.64 -17.20 -26.27
CA TYR A 81 -5.93 -17.43 -25.63
C TYR A 81 -5.77 -17.86 -24.16
N ALA A 82 -4.76 -18.70 -23.86
CA ALA A 82 -4.45 -19.08 -22.50
C ALA A 82 -4.02 -17.88 -21.63
N MET A 83 -3.15 -17.02 -22.17
CA MET A 83 -2.68 -15.81 -21.48
C MET A 83 -3.79 -14.77 -21.31
N LYS A 84 -4.61 -14.55 -22.34
CA LYS A 84 -5.77 -13.65 -22.30
C LYS A 84 -6.81 -14.13 -21.28
N ARG A 85 -7.10 -15.44 -21.26
CA ARG A 85 -7.96 -16.05 -20.26
C ARG A 85 -7.40 -15.90 -18.85
N LEU A 86 -6.10 -16.15 -18.66
CA LEU A 86 -5.42 -15.96 -17.37
C LEU A 86 -5.45 -14.49 -16.92
N MET A 87 -5.26 -13.54 -17.84
CA MET A 87 -5.37 -12.10 -17.56
C MET A 87 -6.77 -11.76 -17.05
N LEU A 88 -7.83 -12.19 -17.76
CA LEU A 88 -9.20 -11.91 -17.36
C LEU A 88 -9.57 -12.54 -16.01
N ILE A 89 -9.18 -13.80 -15.79
CA ILE A 89 -9.43 -14.52 -14.53
C ILE A 89 -8.68 -13.86 -13.37
N SER A 90 -7.38 -13.56 -13.55
CA SER A 90 -6.58 -12.91 -12.51
C SER A 90 -7.10 -11.51 -12.18
N GLY A 91 -7.53 -10.74 -13.18
CA GLY A 91 -8.20 -9.45 -12.99
C GLY A 91 -9.48 -9.59 -12.17
N ALA A 92 -10.35 -10.53 -12.53
CA ALA A 92 -11.60 -10.79 -11.81
C ALA A 92 -11.36 -11.22 -10.36
N ILE A 93 -10.42 -12.14 -10.13
CA ILE A 93 -10.04 -12.60 -8.77
C ILE A 93 -9.49 -11.44 -7.95
N SER A 94 -8.62 -10.61 -8.53
CA SER A 94 -8.03 -9.47 -7.82
C SER A 94 -9.09 -8.43 -7.43
N ALA A 95 -10.04 -8.13 -8.32
CA ALA A 95 -11.14 -7.21 -8.04
C ALA A 95 -12.08 -7.75 -6.95
N ALA A 96 -12.45 -9.03 -7.05
CA ALA A 96 -13.29 -9.69 -6.04
C ALA A 96 -12.59 -9.73 -4.66
N ALA A 97 -11.29 -10.04 -4.64
CA ALA A 97 -10.49 -10.04 -3.41
C ALA A 97 -10.36 -8.64 -2.81
N PHE A 98 -10.25 -7.59 -3.64
CA PHE A 98 -10.15 -6.21 -3.16
C PHE A 98 -11.48 -5.72 -2.57
N ILE A 99 -12.60 -5.99 -3.25
CA ILE A 99 -13.95 -5.63 -2.76
C ILE A 99 -14.28 -6.43 -1.50
N GLY A 100 -14.12 -7.76 -1.56
CA GLY A 100 -14.38 -8.64 -0.42
C GLY A 100 -13.48 -8.30 0.77
N GLY A 101 -12.18 -8.09 0.54
CA GLY A 101 -11.23 -7.70 1.58
C GLY A 101 -11.56 -6.34 2.21
N SER A 102 -12.07 -5.40 1.42
CA SER A 102 -12.53 -4.10 1.92
C SER A 102 -13.75 -4.24 2.81
N ILE A 103 -14.73 -5.07 2.42
CA ILE A 103 -15.92 -5.35 3.23
C ILE A 103 -15.53 -6.05 4.54
N LEU A 104 -14.67 -7.08 4.48
CA LEU A 104 -14.18 -7.77 5.67
C LEU A 104 -13.47 -6.82 6.64
N LYS A 105 -12.72 -5.84 6.11
CA LYS A 105 -12.05 -4.82 6.93
C LYS A 105 -13.06 -3.89 7.61
N ILE A 106 -14.14 -3.51 6.93
CA ILE A 106 -15.22 -2.70 7.51
C ILE A 106 -15.97 -3.49 8.59
N MET A 107 -16.23 -4.78 8.35
CA MET A 107 -16.92 -5.66 9.31
C MET A 107 -16.00 -6.19 10.43
N ALA A 108 -14.72 -5.80 10.44
CA ALA A 108 -13.69 -6.24 11.37
C ALA A 108 -13.51 -7.78 11.44
N TRP A 109 -13.79 -8.49 10.34
CA TRP A 109 -13.64 -9.94 10.29
C TRP A 109 -12.16 -10.34 10.15
N PRO A 110 -11.74 -11.45 10.81
CA PRO A 110 -10.38 -11.93 10.71
C PRO A 110 -10.04 -12.30 9.27
N GLY A 111 -8.80 -12.01 8.84
CA GLY A 111 -8.31 -12.34 7.49
C GLY A 111 -8.49 -11.25 6.43
N ALA A 112 -9.12 -10.10 6.75
CA ALA A 112 -9.29 -8.99 5.81
C ALA A 112 -7.96 -8.52 5.18
N SER A 113 -6.91 -8.36 6.00
CA SER A 113 -5.59 -7.93 5.55
C SER A 113 -4.93 -8.93 4.60
N ALA A 114 -5.06 -10.24 4.86
CA ALA A 114 -4.48 -11.28 4.01
C ALA A 114 -5.15 -11.33 2.63
N LEU A 115 -6.47 -11.17 2.58
CA LEU A 115 -7.22 -11.15 1.32
C LEU A 115 -6.89 -9.91 0.49
N LEU A 116 -6.78 -8.73 1.13
CA LEU A 116 -6.34 -7.49 0.46
C LEU A 116 -4.92 -7.60 -0.08
N PHE A 117 -4.00 -8.17 0.70
CA PHE A 117 -2.61 -8.41 0.27
C PHE A 117 -2.57 -9.28 -0.98
N LEU A 118 -3.27 -10.42 -0.95
CA LEU A 118 -3.30 -11.35 -2.06
C LEU A 118 -3.94 -10.74 -3.31
N GLY A 119 -5.02 -9.96 -3.15
CA GLY A 119 -5.64 -9.21 -4.25
C GLY A 119 -4.67 -8.22 -4.91
N VAL A 120 -3.94 -7.44 -4.11
CA VAL A 120 -2.96 -6.47 -4.64
C VAL A 120 -1.78 -7.16 -5.32
N VAL A 121 -1.28 -8.26 -4.76
CA VAL A 121 -0.17 -9.01 -5.35
C VAL A 121 -0.56 -9.58 -6.71
N ILE A 122 -1.74 -10.20 -6.82
CA ILE A 122 -2.25 -10.71 -8.10
C ILE A 122 -2.42 -9.58 -9.12
N LEU A 123 -2.98 -8.44 -8.70
CA LEU A 123 -3.17 -7.29 -9.59
C LEU A 123 -1.82 -6.77 -10.14
N SER A 124 -0.83 -6.65 -9.26
CA SER A 124 0.45 -6.00 -9.57
C SER A 124 1.41 -6.89 -10.37
N PHE A 125 1.50 -8.17 -10.01
CA PHE A 125 2.48 -9.09 -10.59
C PHE A 125 1.91 -10.05 -11.62
N LEU A 126 0.58 -10.22 -11.68
CA LEU A 126 -0.05 -11.14 -12.63
C LEU A 126 -0.85 -10.36 -13.68
N PHE A 127 -1.85 -9.58 -13.26
CA PHE A 127 -2.76 -8.90 -14.18
C PHE A 127 -2.08 -7.81 -15.03
N LEU A 128 -1.43 -6.83 -14.38
CA LEU A 128 -0.82 -5.69 -15.08
C LEU A 128 0.29 -6.11 -16.06
N PRO A 129 1.23 -7.00 -15.70
CA PRO A 129 2.25 -7.48 -16.63
C PRO A 129 1.66 -8.25 -17.82
N LEU A 130 0.64 -9.09 -17.59
CA LEU A 130 -0.05 -9.80 -18.67
C LEU A 130 -0.72 -8.82 -19.63
N LEU A 131 -1.38 -7.79 -19.10
CA LEU A 131 -2.05 -6.75 -19.88
C LEU A 131 -1.06 -6.02 -20.79
N VAL A 132 0.10 -5.64 -20.26
CA VAL A 132 1.16 -5.00 -21.06
C VAL A 132 1.64 -5.95 -22.15
N LEU A 133 1.94 -7.21 -21.84
CA LEU A 133 2.52 -8.12 -22.82
C LEU A 133 1.55 -8.38 -23.99
N LEU A 134 0.26 -8.57 -23.71
CA LEU A 134 -0.75 -8.77 -24.75
C LEU A 134 -0.95 -7.48 -25.57
N LYS A 135 -1.19 -6.36 -24.89
CA LYS A 135 -1.57 -5.10 -25.56
C LYS A 135 -0.38 -4.39 -26.22
N THR A 136 0.86 -4.65 -25.83
CA THR A 136 2.06 -4.17 -26.56
C THR A 136 2.29 -4.93 -27.87
N ARG A 137 1.81 -6.17 -27.98
CA ARG A 137 1.86 -6.93 -29.24
C ARG A 137 0.76 -6.49 -30.21
N GLU A 138 -0.40 -6.10 -29.70
CA GLU A 138 -1.52 -5.54 -30.49
C GLU A 138 -1.29 -4.07 -30.90
N ALA A 139 -0.44 -3.31 -30.20
CA ALA A 139 -0.23 -1.90 -30.51
C ALA A 139 0.67 -1.68 -31.74
N ASP A 140 0.18 -0.93 -32.71
CA ASP A 140 0.93 -0.63 -33.94
C ASP A 140 2.10 0.34 -33.73
N THR A 141 1.95 1.30 -32.81
CA THR A 141 2.89 2.41 -32.66
C THR A 141 3.78 2.27 -31.42
N ARG A 142 5.11 2.48 -31.57
CA ARG A 142 6.08 2.47 -30.46
C ARG A 142 5.70 3.41 -29.30
N ARG A 143 5.15 4.59 -29.61
CA ARG A 143 4.67 5.55 -28.60
C ARG A 143 3.53 5.00 -27.76
N ASN A 144 2.57 4.30 -28.38
CA ASN A 144 1.46 3.69 -27.66
C ASN A 144 1.95 2.55 -26.75
N LYS A 145 2.98 1.80 -27.19
CA LYS A 145 3.66 0.81 -26.32
C LYS A 145 4.31 1.48 -25.11
N LEU A 146 5.00 2.60 -25.29
CA LEU A 146 5.62 3.34 -24.17
C LEU A 146 4.59 3.83 -23.17
N VAL A 147 3.49 4.42 -23.63
CA VAL A 147 2.40 4.88 -22.76
C VAL A 147 1.79 3.73 -21.97
N LEU A 148 1.60 2.58 -22.62
CA LEU A 148 1.06 1.38 -21.99
C LEU A 148 2.00 0.82 -20.90
N ILE A 149 3.30 0.75 -21.18
CA ILE A 149 4.31 0.28 -20.22
C ILE A 149 4.41 1.26 -19.03
N LEU A 150 4.49 2.56 -19.30
CA LEU A 150 4.53 3.60 -18.26
C LEU A 150 3.27 3.56 -17.39
N GLY A 151 2.08 3.40 -18.01
CA GLY A 151 0.82 3.27 -17.30
C GLY A 151 0.79 2.05 -16.37
N ALA A 152 1.33 0.92 -16.82
CA ALA A 152 1.42 -0.27 -15.98
C ALA A 152 2.42 -0.12 -14.83
N VAL A 153 3.58 0.50 -15.06
CA VAL A 153 4.55 0.80 -13.99
C VAL A 153 3.94 1.70 -12.92
N VAL A 154 3.27 2.78 -13.34
CA VAL A 154 2.57 3.68 -12.40
C VAL A 154 1.42 2.95 -11.71
N GLY A 155 0.71 2.07 -12.40
CA GLY A 155 -0.33 1.22 -11.82
C GLY A 155 0.19 0.30 -10.72
N ILE A 156 1.34 -0.36 -10.95
CA ILE A 156 2.01 -1.21 -9.96
C ILE A 156 2.48 -0.38 -8.75
N LEU A 157 3.00 0.82 -8.99
CA LEU A 157 3.39 1.72 -7.91
C LEU A 157 2.18 2.19 -7.07
N TYR A 158 1.03 2.44 -7.70
CA TYR A 158 -0.21 2.80 -6.99
C TYR A 158 -0.74 1.65 -6.15
N SER A 159 -0.78 0.43 -6.71
CA SER A 159 -1.24 -0.75 -5.98
C SER A 159 -0.32 -1.04 -4.80
N MET A 160 1.01 -0.93 -4.98
CA MET A 160 1.98 -1.14 -3.91
C MET A 160 1.93 -0.05 -2.84
N SER A 161 1.77 1.23 -3.23
CA SER A 161 1.58 2.35 -2.30
C SER A 161 0.32 2.19 -1.46
N THR A 162 -0.77 1.74 -2.07
CA THR A 162 -2.02 1.44 -1.36
C THR A 162 -1.83 0.31 -0.37
N LEU A 163 -1.08 -0.74 -0.72
CA LEU A 163 -0.79 -1.85 0.18
C LEU A 163 0.00 -1.39 1.41
N PHE A 164 1.05 -0.59 1.21
CA PHE A 164 1.86 -0.06 2.31
C PHE A 164 1.02 0.83 3.23
N ALA A 165 0.17 1.68 2.64
CA ALA A 165 -0.76 2.52 3.40
C ALA A 165 -1.77 1.68 4.20
N MET A 166 -2.32 0.62 3.60
CA MET A 166 -3.28 -0.27 4.27
C MET A 166 -2.66 -1.10 5.40
N MET A 167 -1.40 -1.51 5.24
CA MET A 167 -0.65 -2.33 6.20
C MET A 167 0.10 -1.51 7.26
N HIS A 168 0.02 -0.17 7.19
CA HIS A 168 0.73 0.75 8.09
C HIS A 168 2.24 0.51 8.10
N TRP A 169 2.78 0.05 6.97
CA TRP A 169 4.20 -0.23 6.86
C TRP A 169 5.02 1.07 6.76
N PRO A 170 6.25 1.08 7.31
CA PRO A 170 7.11 2.25 7.22
C PRO A 170 7.39 2.58 5.75
N GLY A 171 7.35 3.87 5.40
CA GLY A 171 7.56 4.34 4.03
C GLY A 171 6.30 4.42 3.15
N ALA A 172 5.11 4.09 3.66
CA ALA A 172 3.85 4.24 2.91
C ALA A 172 3.67 5.65 2.31
N THR A 173 3.95 6.70 3.09
CA THR A 173 3.82 8.09 2.63
C THR A 173 4.83 8.44 1.54
N SER A 174 6.08 7.96 1.63
CA SER A 174 7.09 8.29 0.62
C SER A 174 6.81 7.59 -0.71
N LEU A 175 6.36 6.32 -0.67
CA LEU A 175 6.00 5.56 -1.86
C LEU A 175 4.78 6.18 -2.55
N TRP A 176 3.76 6.58 -1.76
CA TRP A 176 2.57 7.25 -2.29
C TRP A 176 2.93 8.59 -2.96
N LEU A 177 3.76 9.40 -2.31
CA LEU A 177 4.20 10.69 -2.86
C LEU A 177 4.97 10.49 -4.17
N THR A 178 5.91 9.55 -4.20
CA THR A 178 6.70 9.21 -5.40
C THR A 178 5.79 8.78 -6.55
N THR A 179 4.77 7.98 -6.25
CA THR A 179 3.81 7.50 -7.25
C THR A 179 2.98 8.63 -7.84
N VAL A 180 2.47 9.54 -7.00
CA VAL A 180 1.69 10.70 -7.46
C VAL A 180 2.56 11.63 -8.32
N ILE A 181 3.80 11.90 -7.90
CA ILE A 181 4.75 12.72 -8.66
C ILE A 181 5.04 12.07 -10.02
N MET A 182 5.28 10.75 -10.06
CA MET A 182 5.54 10.04 -11.30
C MET A 182 4.31 10.03 -12.23
N SER A 183 3.10 9.92 -11.67
CA SER A 183 1.86 9.96 -12.44
C SER A 183 1.64 11.33 -13.09
N ILE A 184 1.75 12.42 -12.32
CA ILE A 184 1.55 13.79 -12.81
C ILE A 184 2.71 14.23 -13.72
N GLY A 185 3.95 13.88 -13.39
CA GLY A 185 5.14 14.34 -14.11
C GLY A 185 5.49 13.53 -15.36
N VAL A 186 5.17 12.23 -15.40
CA VAL A 186 5.59 11.33 -16.49
C VAL A 186 4.39 10.78 -17.25
N LEU A 187 3.44 10.13 -16.57
CA LEU A 187 2.35 9.41 -17.24
C LEU A 187 1.40 10.37 -17.96
N VAL A 188 0.89 11.38 -17.25
CA VAL A 188 -0.10 12.32 -17.79
C VAL A 188 0.45 13.11 -19.00
N PRO A 189 1.64 13.73 -18.95
CA PRO A 189 2.19 14.45 -20.10
C PRO A 189 2.45 13.52 -21.28
N THR A 190 3.01 12.33 -21.03
CA THR A 190 3.30 11.37 -22.11
C THR A 190 2.01 10.93 -22.79
N TYR A 191 0.97 10.58 -22.03
CA TYR A 191 -0.33 10.21 -22.59
C TYR A 191 -0.93 11.36 -23.41
N PHE A 192 -0.95 12.58 -22.88
CA PHE A 192 -1.51 13.76 -23.58
C PHE A 192 -0.81 14.03 -24.92
N PHE A 193 0.52 14.10 -24.94
CA PHE A 193 1.29 14.41 -26.16
C PHE A 193 1.22 13.29 -27.20
N THR A 194 1.06 12.04 -26.78
CA THR A 194 0.89 10.93 -27.72
C THR A 194 -0.50 10.90 -28.36
N GLY A 195 -1.57 11.11 -27.58
CA GLY A 195 -2.94 11.02 -28.08
C GLY A 195 -3.42 12.25 -28.85
N ILE A 196 -2.98 13.47 -28.51
CA ILE A 196 -3.42 14.68 -29.22
C ILE A 196 -3.01 14.73 -30.70
N ARG A 197 -2.00 13.93 -31.07
CA ARG A 197 -1.51 13.80 -32.45
C ARG A 197 -2.39 12.92 -33.33
N GLN A 198 -3.30 12.14 -32.74
CA GLN A 198 -4.25 11.32 -33.47
C GLN A 198 -5.56 12.11 -33.63
N PRO A 199 -5.91 12.58 -34.85
CA PRO A 199 -7.08 13.43 -35.04
C PRO A 199 -8.39 12.73 -34.68
N GLU A 200 -8.45 11.41 -34.87
CA GLU A 200 -9.62 10.58 -34.61
C GLU A 200 -9.95 10.42 -33.12
N THR A 201 -8.93 10.42 -32.24
CA THR A 201 -9.09 10.18 -30.79
C THR A 201 -8.76 11.41 -29.94
N LYS A 202 -8.60 12.58 -30.58
CA LYS A 202 -8.16 13.83 -29.93
C LYS A 202 -9.09 14.25 -28.78
N VAL A 203 -10.40 14.24 -29.00
CA VAL A 203 -11.39 14.60 -27.96
C VAL A 203 -11.34 13.62 -26.80
N ASN A 204 -11.32 12.31 -27.08
CA ASN A 204 -11.22 11.28 -26.05
C ASN A 204 -9.94 11.44 -25.23
N THR A 205 -8.80 11.71 -25.87
CA THR A 205 -7.51 11.95 -25.20
C THR A 205 -7.57 13.16 -24.26
N ILE A 206 -8.15 14.28 -24.72
CA ILE A 206 -8.28 15.48 -23.87
C ILE A 206 -9.15 15.17 -22.65
N VAL A 207 -10.31 14.54 -22.86
CA VAL A 207 -11.23 14.18 -21.77
C VAL A 207 -10.55 13.23 -20.77
N THR A 208 -9.90 12.16 -21.24
CA THR A 208 -9.22 11.19 -20.36
C THR A 208 -8.05 11.82 -19.60
N THR A 209 -7.31 12.76 -20.20
CA THR A 209 -6.25 13.48 -19.47
C THR A 209 -6.78 14.38 -18.37
N ILE A 210 -7.89 15.09 -18.60
CA ILE A 210 -8.56 15.88 -17.57
C ILE A 210 -9.03 14.98 -16.41
N LEU A 211 -9.61 13.82 -16.73
CA LEU A 211 -9.99 12.83 -15.72
C LEU A 211 -8.78 12.30 -14.94
N LEU A 212 -7.66 12.00 -15.62
CA LEU A 212 -6.43 11.53 -14.97
C LEU A 212 -5.83 12.59 -14.03
N VAL A 213 -5.77 13.85 -14.44
CA VAL A 213 -5.30 14.97 -13.59
C VAL A 213 -6.22 15.14 -12.38
N SER A 214 -7.53 15.06 -12.59
CA SER A 214 -8.50 15.21 -11.51
C SER A 214 -8.39 14.06 -10.49
N ALA A 215 -8.33 12.81 -10.98
CA ALA A 215 -8.18 11.63 -10.13
C ALA A 215 -6.84 11.64 -9.36
N THR A 216 -5.73 11.96 -10.02
CA THR A 216 -4.42 12.06 -9.37
C THR A 216 -4.34 13.22 -8.38
N GLY A 217 -5.00 14.34 -8.66
CA GLY A 217 -5.17 15.46 -7.73
C GLY A 217 -5.96 15.07 -6.48
N LEU A 218 -7.04 14.30 -6.62
CA LEU A 218 -7.78 13.76 -5.47
C LEU A 218 -6.95 12.75 -4.67
N LEU A 219 -6.14 11.91 -5.33
CA LEU A 219 -5.23 11.00 -4.63
C LEU A 219 -4.09 11.74 -3.91
N PHE A 220 -3.74 12.94 -4.38
CA PHE A 220 -2.78 13.80 -3.70
C PHE A 220 -3.36 14.37 -2.40
N THR A 221 -4.66 14.73 -2.34
CA THR A 221 -5.25 15.27 -1.10
C THR A 221 -5.32 14.24 0.04
N MET A 222 -5.27 12.95 -0.29
CA MET A 222 -5.20 11.86 0.68
C MET A 222 -3.83 11.70 1.35
N LEU A 223 -2.79 12.40 0.88
CA LEU A 223 -1.47 12.39 1.50
C LEU A 223 -1.50 13.07 2.87
N ARG A 224 -1.24 12.29 3.92
CA ARG A 224 -0.96 12.83 5.26
C ARG A 224 0.47 13.35 5.30
N ILE A 225 0.64 14.63 4.94
CA ILE A 225 1.95 15.30 4.89
C ILE A 225 2.52 15.52 6.31
N ARG A 226 1.66 15.69 7.32
CA ARG A 226 2.08 15.81 8.72
C ARG A 226 1.73 14.51 9.45
N GLN A 227 2.75 13.74 9.84
CA GLN A 227 2.54 12.65 10.79
C GLN A 227 2.17 13.32 12.13
N PRO A 228 1.01 13.01 12.74
CA PRO A 228 0.76 13.47 14.10
C PRO A 228 1.88 12.90 14.99
N LEU A 229 2.38 13.70 15.93
CA LEU A 229 3.31 13.21 16.96
C LEU A 229 2.76 11.86 17.49
N PRO A 230 3.62 10.84 17.67
CA PRO A 230 3.16 9.58 18.23
C PRO A 230 2.39 9.88 19.52
N LEU A 231 1.17 9.37 19.64
CA LEU A 231 0.27 9.69 20.76
C LEU A 231 0.97 9.52 22.12
N GLN A 232 1.83 8.51 22.23
CA GLN A 232 2.66 8.24 23.39
C GLN A 232 3.66 9.37 23.71
N THR A 233 4.34 9.91 22.69
CA THR A 233 5.25 11.06 22.83
C THR A 233 4.50 12.29 23.32
N TYR A 234 3.34 12.57 22.73
CA TYR A 234 2.51 13.70 23.12
C TYR A 234 2.02 13.59 24.57
N ASN A 235 1.49 12.42 24.95
CA ASN A 235 1.03 12.16 26.32
C ASN A 235 2.17 12.28 27.34
N TYR A 236 3.35 11.75 27.03
CA TYR A 236 4.51 11.84 27.90
C TYR A 236 4.97 13.30 28.09
N ILE A 237 5.15 14.07 27.00
CA ILE A 237 5.56 15.48 27.07
C ILE A 237 4.56 16.29 27.91
N LYS A 238 3.27 16.09 27.70
CA LYS A 238 2.22 16.78 28.45
C LYS A 238 2.25 16.45 29.95
N ASN A 239 2.43 15.17 30.30
CA ASN A 239 2.56 14.74 31.69
C ASN A 239 3.82 15.31 32.36
N GLU A 240 4.93 15.37 31.64
CA GLU A 240 6.18 15.93 32.16
C GLU A 240 6.09 17.43 32.40
N GLN A 241 5.42 18.17 31.51
CA GLN A 241 5.16 19.60 31.72
C GLN A 241 4.22 19.84 32.90
N LEU A 242 3.20 18.99 33.08
CA LEU A 242 2.31 19.05 34.24
C LEU A 242 3.10 18.85 35.53
N LEU A 243 3.97 17.84 35.57
CA LEU A 243 4.84 17.57 36.72
C LEU A 243 5.71 18.79 37.06
N LYS A 244 6.41 19.37 36.07
CA LYS A 244 7.22 20.58 36.28
C LYS A 244 6.41 21.75 36.83
N LYS A 245 5.18 21.95 36.32
CA LYS A 245 4.27 23.00 36.82
C LYS A 245 3.90 22.75 38.29
N MET A 246 3.54 21.52 38.64
CA MET A 246 3.19 21.18 40.02
C MET A 246 4.38 21.31 40.99
N GLN A 247 5.58 20.87 40.59
CA GLN A 247 6.81 21.02 41.37
C GLN A 247 7.18 22.49 41.59
N ARG A 248 7.09 23.34 40.55
CA ARG A 248 7.29 24.79 40.68
C ARG A 248 6.33 25.42 41.69
N ASN A 249 5.05 25.03 41.64
CA ASN A 249 4.05 25.51 42.59
C ASN A 249 4.37 25.08 44.03
N LEU A 250 4.88 23.87 44.23
CA LEU A 250 5.23 23.35 45.54
C LEU A 250 6.47 24.04 46.15
N ASN A 251 7.51 24.27 45.33
CA ASN A 251 8.72 24.97 45.75
C ASN A 251 8.44 26.42 46.21
N ASN A 252 7.42 27.06 45.62
CA ASN A 252 6.99 28.41 46.01
C ASN A 252 6.25 28.43 47.37
N VAL A 253 5.74 27.29 47.83
CA VAL A 253 4.99 27.15 49.10
C VAL A 253 5.92 26.82 50.29
N GLY A 254 7.21 26.58 50.03
CA GLY A 254 8.27 26.64 51.05
C GLY A 254 8.34 25.47 52.04
N ASP A 255 7.50 24.45 51.91
CA ASP A 255 7.39 23.42 52.94
C ASP A 255 7.34 22.01 52.35
N THR A 256 8.48 21.31 52.35
CA THR A 256 8.65 19.84 52.45
C THR A 256 10.09 19.43 52.08
N ASN A 257 11.08 19.77 52.91
CA ASN A 257 12.43 19.20 52.80
C ASN A 257 12.46 17.78 53.41
N ASN A 258 11.70 16.85 52.84
CA ASN A 258 11.87 15.43 53.14
C ASN A 258 13.01 14.89 52.26
N LYS A 259 14.14 14.56 52.87
CA LYS A 259 15.33 14.02 52.20
C LYS A 259 15.01 12.82 51.30
N LEU A 260 14.08 11.96 51.71
CA LEU A 260 13.64 10.80 50.91
C LEU A 260 12.92 11.21 49.62
N VAL A 261 12.13 12.28 49.65
CA VAL A 261 11.40 12.80 48.46
C VAL A 261 12.40 13.43 47.47
N ALA A 262 13.41 14.13 47.97
CA ALA A 262 14.49 14.68 47.14
C ALA A 262 15.34 13.57 46.49
N ASP A 263 15.68 12.52 47.25
CA ASP A 263 16.45 11.37 46.74
C ASP A 263 15.68 10.61 45.65
N ILE A 264 14.36 10.39 45.84
CA ILE A 264 13.50 9.74 44.84
C ILE A 264 13.39 10.60 43.57
N ASN A 265 13.15 11.91 43.70
CA ASN A 265 13.06 12.80 42.54
C ASN A 265 14.38 12.83 41.74
N THR A 266 15.51 12.92 42.42
CA THR A 266 16.84 12.95 41.78
C THR A 266 17.15 11.64 41.07
N ALA A 267 16.79 10.49 41.65
CA ALA A 267 16.95 9.18 41.02
C ALA A 267 16.05 9.04 39.77
N CYS A 268 14.78 9.49 39.85
CA CYS A 268 13.87 9.51 38.71
C CYS A 268 14.38 10.41 37.57
N ASP A 269 14.87 11.61 37.87
CA ASP A 269 15.37 12.55 36.86
C ASP A 269 16.65 12.03 36.20
N SER A 270 17.54 11.40 36.97
CA SER A 270 18.76 10.78 36.45
C SER A 270 18.44 9.61 35.51
N LEU A 271 17.48 8.76 35.89
CA LEU A 271 17.01 7.64 35.05
C LEU A 271 16.34 8.12 33.76
N LYS A 272 15.46 9.12 33.85
CA LYS A 272 14.85 9.77 32.68
C LYS A 272 15.94 10.35 31.77
N GLY A 273 16.93 11.02 32.33
CA GLY A 273 18.04 11.62 31.60
C GLY A 273 18.86 10.60 30.81
N ILE A 274 19.12 9.42 31.36
CA ILE A 274 19.82 8.33 30.65
C ILE A 274 19.01 7.82 29.45
N ILE A 275 17.70 7.65 29.63
CA ILE A 275 16.79 7.17 28.57
C ILE A 275 16.64 8.23 27.47
N LEU A 276 16.38 9.48 27.86
CA LEU A 276 16.22 10.59 26.93
C LEU A 276 17.52 10.92 26.18
N ASN A 277 18.69 10.81 26.82
CA ASN A 277 19.96 11.07 26.14
C ASN A 277 20.21 10.07 25.00
N ARG A 278 19.73 8.83 25.15
CA ARG A 278 19.82 7.81 24.09
C ARG A 278 18.90 8.12 22.90
N ASP A 279 17.74 8.73 23.14
CA ASP A 279 16.71 8.93 22.11
C ASP A 279 16.75 10.31 21.46
N ILE A 280 17.02 11.37 22.24
CA ILE A 280 16.99 12.77 21.79
C ILE A 280 18.32 13.51 22.00
N ALA A 281 19.39 12.81 22.43
CA ALA A 281 20.70 13.40 22.77
C ALA A 281 20.62 14.55 23.79
N ARG A 282 19.59 14.52 24.64
CA ARG A 282 19.31 15.50 25.70
C ARG A 282 18.86 14.81 26.96
N THR A 283 19.24 15.35 28.11
CA THR A 283 18.90 14.78 29.42
C THR A 283 17.57 15.31 29.99
N THR A 284 17.00 16.35 29.39
CA THR A 284 15.72 16.95 29.82
C THR A 284 14.86 17.36 28.63
N ILE A 285 13.54 17.32 28.82
CA ILE A 285 12.59 17.91 27.87
C ILE A 285 12.63 19.43 28.02
N PRO A 286 12.95 20.20 26.97
CA PRO A 286 12.99 21.65 27.04
C PRO A 286 11.56 22.23 27.17
N ASP A 287 11.44 23.41 27.78
CA ASP A 287 10.14 24.03 28.08
C ASP A 287 9.33 24.42 26.81
N ASP A 288 9.99 24.43 25.64
CA ASP A 288 9.43 24.68 24.31
C ASP A 288 9.15 23.41 23.48
N ALA A 289 9.14 22.23 24.12
CA ALA A 289 9.00 20.93 23.44
C ALA A 289 7.70 20.77 22.61
N GLU A 290 6.61 21.47 22.98
CA GLU A 290 5.37 21.51 22.18
C GLU A 290 5.54 22.27 20.85
N GLN A 291 6.44 23.26 20.81
CA GLN A 291 6.72 24.06 19.61
C GLN A 291 7.79 23.44 18.70
N LYS A 292 8.69 22.62 19.27
CA LYS A 292 9.83 22.00 18.55
C LYS A 292 9.58 20.57 18.07
N GLU A 293 8.36 20.03 18.19
CA GLU A 293 7.93 18.71 17.70
C GLU A 293 8.95 17.59 17.99
N ILE A 294 9.39 17.46 19.25
CA ILE A 294 10.36 16.44 19.64
C ILE A 294 9.72 15.05 19.53
N ILE A 295 10.29 14.17 18.72
CA ILE A 295 9.84 12.78 18.56
C ILE A 295 10.71 11.86 19.42
N ILE A 296 10.07 11.11 20.32
CA ILE A 296 10.70 10.01 21.06
C ILE A 296 10.26 8.72 20.37
N ALA A 297 11.20 7.97 19.80
CA ALA A 297 10.89 6.70 19.15
C ALA A 297 10.59 5.62 20.21
N GLU A 298 9.50 4.86 20.07
CA GLU A 298 9.24 3.73 20.97
C GLU A 298 10.29 2.63 20.74
N ARG A 299 11.04 2.31 21.80
CA ARG A 299 12.12 1.31 21.76
C ARG A 299 12.19 0.56 23.08
N ASN A 300 12.68 -0.67 23.02
CA ASN A 300 13.00 -1.42 24.24
C ASN A 300 14.20 -0.78 24.94
N VAL A 301 14.08 -0.61 26.25
CA VAL A 301 15.14 -0.08 27.09
C VAL A 301 16.18 -1.18 27.31
N PHE A 302 17.38 -1.00 26.78
CA PHE A 302 18.51 -1.84 27.17
C PHE A 302 19.20 -1.27 28.41
N MET A 303 19.00 -1.94 29.56
CA MET A 303 19.64 -1.66 30.86
C MET A 303 20.33 -2.95 31.34
N PRO A 304 21.59 -3.20 30.95
CA PRO A 304 22.33 -4.34 31.46
C PRO A 304 22.59 -4.19 32.97
N GLU A 305 22.70 -5.29 33.70
CA GLU A 305 22.89 -5.32 35.17
C GLU A 305 24.12 -4.53 35.65
N THR A 306 25.12 -4.35 34.77
CA THR A 306 26.34 -3.57 35.02
C THR A 306 26.20 -2.08 34.75
N SER A 307 25.04 -1.62 34.28
CA SER A 307 24.83 -0.21 33.93
C SER A 307 24.55 0.67 35.15
N GLU A 308 24.99 1.93 35.07
CA GLU A 308 24.67 2.97 36.04
C GLU A 308 23.15 3.14 36.22
N ALA A 309 22.37 2.92 35.15
CA ALA A 309 20.91 2.93 35.19
C ALA A 309 20.33 1.84 36.10
N PHE A 310 20.91 0.63 36.11
CA PHE A 310 20.47 -0.45 36.99
C PHE A 310 20.74 -0.12 38.46
N ALA A 311 21.93 0.41 38.77
CA ALA A 311 22.28 0.85 40.12
C ALA A 311 21.37 1.98 40.63
N LEU A 312 20.96 2.90 39.76
CA LEU A 312 19.99 3.96 40.07
C LEU A 312 18.58 3.41 40.30
N LEU A 313 18.16 2.40 39.52
CA LEU A 313 16.86 1.75 39.70
C LEU A 313 16.78 1.01 41.05
N GLU A 314 17.84 0.33 41.46
CA GLU A 314 17.87 -0.37 42.74
C GLU A 314 17.86 0.62 43.91
N LYS A 315 18.61 1.72 43.80
CA LYS A 315 18.53 2.83 44.76
C LYS A 315 17.11 3.40 44.85
N LEU A 316 16.45 3.58 43.71
CA LEU A 316 15.06 4.04 43.65
C LEU A 316 14.10 3.04 44.34
N ARG A 317 14.27 1.74 44.09
CA ARG A 317 13.48 0.67 44.73
C ARG A 317 13.57 0.72 46.25
N VAL A 318 14.79 0.85 46.78
CA VAL A 318 15.04 0.98 48.22
C VAL A 318 14.40 2.26 48.77
N ALA A 319 14.62 3.41 48.11
CA ALA A 319 14.09 4.69 48.55
C ALA A 319 12.55 4.74 48.57
N VAL A 320 11.90 4.19 47.53
CA VAL A 320 10.43 4.09 47.46
C VAL A 320 9.88 3.15 48.52
N SER A 321 10.56 2.03 48.79
CA SER A 321 10.15 1.12 49.87
C SER A 321 10.22 1.77 51.25
N ALA A 322 11.28 2.55 51.51
CA ALA A 322 11.45 3.30 52.75
C ALA A 322 10.42 4.42 52.90
N TYR A 323 10.11 5.13 51.80
CA TYR A 323 9.04 6.12 51.77
C TYR A 323 7.67 5.49 52.07
N ASN A 324 7.31 4.38 51.41
CA ASN A 324 6.04 3.70 51.63
C ASN A 324 5.90 3.12 53.03
N ALA A 325 7.00 2.67 53.64
CA ALA A 325 7.02 2.22 55.04
C ALA A 325 6.80 3.36 56.05
N ALA A 326 7.20 4.58 55.70
CA ALA A 326 7.02 5.77 56.54
C ALA A 326 5.61 6.39 56.45
N GLN A 327 4.77 5.96 55.51
CA GLN A 327 3.40 6.49 55.33
C GLN A 327 2.36 5.71 56.14
N THR A 328 1.52 6.44 56.88
CA THR A 328 0.47 5.89 57.74
C THR A 328 -0.84 5.60 57.00
N THR A 329 -1.14 6.34 55.94
CA THR A 329 -2.32 6.15 55.08
C THR A 329 -1.95 5.45 53.78
N ASN A 330 -2.82 4.57 53.29
CA ASN A 330 -2.60 3.89 52.00
C ASN A 330 -2.65 4.86 50.81
N ASP A 331 -3.40 5.95 50.90
CA ASP A 331 -3.53 6.94 49.84
C ASP A 331 -2.23 7.73 49.59
N ASN A 332 -1.35 7.83 50.60
CA ASN A 332 -0.06 8.52 50.48
C ASN A 332 1.09 7.60 50.02
N LYS A 333 0.82 6.30 49.81
CA LYS A 333 1.83 5.35 49.33
C LYS A 333 1.98 5.47 47.81
N ILE A 334 3.21 5.38 47.34
CA ILE A 334 3.51 5.27 45.91
C ILE A 334 3.14 3.86 45.47
N SER A 335 2.27 3.74 44.47
CA SER A 335 1.93 2.43 43.89
C SER A 335 3.17 1.82 43.25
N THR A 336 3.57 0.64 43.73
CA THR A 336 4.64 -0.17 43.12
C THR A 336 4.08 -1.19 42.13
N ALA A 337 2.78 -1.48 42.17
CA ALA A 337 2.11 -2.41 41.26
C ALA A 337 2.05 -1.84 39.83
N HIS A 338 2.36 -2.69 38.84
CA HIS A 338 2.43 -2.36 37.42
C HIS A 338 3.40 -1.23 37.07
N THR A 339 4.46 -1.05 37.87
CA THR A 339 5.53 -0.09 37.62
C THR A 339 6.85 -0.77 37.29
N VAL A 340 7.82 -0.01 36.80
CA VAL A 340 9.20 -0.47 36.57
C VAL A 340 9.87 -1.11 37.80
N LEU A 341 9.37 -0.84 39.02
CA LEU A 341 9.91 -1.38 40.28
C LEU A 341 9.49 -2.84 40.55
N GLU A 342 8.38 -3.32 39.96
CA GLU A 342 7.89 -4.70 40.12
C GLU A 342 8.60 -5.67 39.18
N ILE A 343 9.13 -5.16 38.07
CA ILE A 343 9.72 -5.98 37.00
C ILE A 343 11.04 -6.58 37.48
N ALA A 344 11.18 -7.89 37.26
CA ALA A 344 12.42 -8.60 37.59
C ALA A 344 13.59 -8.10 36.71
N PRO A 345 14.83 -8.05 37.25
CA PRO A 345 16.01 -7.51 36.57
C PRO A 345 16.25 -8.06 35.16
N ASP A 346 15.99 -9.36 34.99
CA ASP A 346 16.13 -10.13 33.75
C ASP A 346 15.12 -9.72 32.66
N LYS A 347 13.97 -9.14 33.05
CA LYS A 347 12.89 -8.71 32.15
C LYS A 347 12.87 -7.21 31.88
N LEU A 348 13.80 -6.45 32.44
CA LEU A 348 13.85 -5.01 32.21
C LEU A 348 14.10 -4.65 30.73
N ASN A 349 14.87 -5.50 30.03
CA ASN A 349 15.22 -5.33 28.61
C ASN A 349 14.03 -5.53 27.65
N THR A 350 12.90 -6.08 28.12
CA THR A 350 11.68 -6.22 27.32
C THR A 350 10.73 -5.02 27.47
N CYS A 351 11.04 -4.07 28.35
CA CYS A 351 10.21 -2.90 28.60
C CYS A 351 10.45 -1.80 27.58
N THR A 352 9.39 -1.10 27.17
CA THR A 352 9.52 0.07 26.30
C THR A 352 10.02 1.30 27.09
N ASN A 353 10.74 2.19 26.43
CA ASN A 353 11.17 3.47 26.98
C ASN A 353 10.00 4.29 27.50
N PHE A 354 8.87 4.31 26.80
CA PHE A 354 7.64 4.96 27.27
C PHE A 354 7.09 4.35 28.55
N PHE A 355 7.16 3.02 28.74
CA PHE A 355 6.72 2.39 29.97
C PHE A 355 7.56 2.86 31.18
N VAL A 356 8.88 2.89 31.02
CA VAL A 356 9.79 3.33 32.09
C VAL A 356 9.62 4.83 32.37
N LEU A 357 9.62 5.66 31.32
CA LEU A 357 9.46 7.11 31.45
C LEU A 357 8.12 7.47 32.11
N ASN A 358 7.02 6.86 31.70
CA ASN A 358 5.70 7.08 32.30
C ASN A 358 5.65 6.59 33.76
N SER A 359 6.25 5.44 34.08
CA SER A 359 6.33 4.94 35.46
C SER A 359 7.05 5.93 36.36
N LEU A 360 8.20 6.47 35.92
CA LEU A 360 8.97 7.47 36.68
C LEU A 360 8.18 8.77 36.86
N THR A 361 7.54 9.28 35.80
CA THR A 361 6.71 10.50 35.88
C THR A 361 5.50 10.31 36.80
N GLN A 362 4.84 9.15 36.78
CA GLN A 362 3.73 8.85 37.69
C GLN A 362 4.17 8.83 39.15
N MET A 363 5.32 8.22 39.47
CA MET A 363 5.86 8.23 40.84
C MET A 363 6.14 9.65 41.35
N GLN A 364 6.73 10.51 40.51
CA GLN A 364 6.98 11.91 40.87
C GLN A 364 5.67 12.71 41.01
N LEU A 365 4.65 12.43 40.17
CA LEU A 365 3.33 13.04 40.32
C LEU A 365 2.65 12.65 41.63
N SER A 366 2.72 11.37 42.04
CA SER A 366 2.21 10.91 43.34
C SER A 366 2.90 11.61 44.50
N LEU A 367 4.23 11.77 44.46
CA LEU A 367 4.98 12.50 45.48
C LEU A 367 4.53 13.96 45.61
N VAL A 368 4.36 14.65 44.48
CA VAL A 368 3.92 16.05 44.46
C VAL A 368 2.47 16.19 44.92
N SER A 369 1.59 15.25 44.55
CA SER A 369 0.21 15.21 45.06
C SER A 369 0.16 15.04 46.58
N ASN A 370 0.95 14.11 47.12
CA ASN A 370 1.00 13.83 48.55
C ASN A 370 1.54 15.02 49.36
N ALA A 371 2.45 15.81 48.78
CA ALA A 371 2.95 17.04 49.40
C ALA A 371 1.93 18.20 49.36
N GLN A 372 0.95 18.19 48.45
CA GLN A 372 -0.12 19.19 48.40
C GLN A 372 -1.27 18.93 49.39
N HIS A 373 -1.52 17.67 49.76
CA HIS A 373 -2.58 17.28 50.70
C HIS A 373 -2.55 18.00 52.06
N PRO A 374 -1.41 18.17 52.77
CA PRO A 374 -1.40 18.90 54.05
C PRO A 374 -1.69 20.41 53.90
N VAL A 375 -1.43 20.99 52.73
CA VAL A 375 -1.65 22.42 52.44
C VAL A 375 -3.14 22.72 52.23
N LEU A 376 -3.93 21.77 51.71
CA LEU A 376 -5.36 21.94 51.47
C LEU A 376 -6.22 21.75 52.73
N THR A 377 -5.69 21.12 53.78
CA THR A 377 -6.37 20.95 55.08
C THR A 377 -6.16 22.12 56.04
N MET A 378 -5.25 23.07 55.74
CA MET A 378 -5.15 24.36 56.42
C MET A 378 -5.92 25.42 55.62
N LYS A 379 -7.25 25.39 55.70
CA LYS A 379 -8.08 26.55 55.36
C LYS A 379 -9.29 26.63 56.27
#